data_AF-A0A2K3JRC5-F1
#
_entry.id   AF-A0A2K3JRC5-F1
#
_cell.length_a   1.000
_cell.length_b   1.000
_cell.length_c   1.000
_cell.angle_alpha   90.00
_cell.angle_beta   90.00
_cell.angle_gamma   90.00
#
_symmetry.space_group_name_H-M   'P 1'
#
loop_
_entity.id
_entity.type
_entity.pdbx_description
1 polymer ?
#
loop_
_entity_poly.entity_id
_entity_poly.type
_entity_poly.pdbx_seq_one_letter_code
_entity_poly.pdbx_strand_id
1 'polypeptide(L)' 'GRAILTVLNSNDRNSFNLERGDTIKLPAGTIAYLANQDDKQDLRVLDLVIPLNKPGQFQVI' A
#
# COMPACT_ATOMS: atom_id res chain seq x y z
N GLY A 1 -12.37 5.19 6.19
CA GLY A 1 -12.17 3.77 5.90
C GLY A 1 -11.05 3.20 6.74
N ARG A 2 -11.07 1.87 6.91
CA ARG A 2 -9.99 1.06 7.48
C ARG A 2 -9.55 0.07 6.41
N ALA A 3 -8.27 -0.27 6.39
CA ALA A 3 -7.74 -1.18 5.38
C ALA A 3 -6.86 -2.25 5.99
N ILE A 4 -6.70 -3.35 5.26
CA ILE A 4 -5.61 -4.29 5.50
C ILE A 4 -4.64 -4.21 4.33
N LEU A 5 -3.39 -3.92 4.64
CA LEU A 5 -2.27 -3.94 3.70
C LEU A 5 -1.49 -5.23 3.90
N THR A 6 -1.45 -6.06 2.87
CA THR A 6 -0.61 -7.27 2.85
C THR A 6 0.59 -7.03 1.97
N VAL A 7 1.78 -7.15 2.55
CA VAL A 7 3.07 -7.05 1.86
C VAL A 7 3.64 -8.45 1.69
N LEU A 8 3.96 -8.83 0.45
CA LEU A 8 4.61 -10.09 0.15
C LEU A 8 6.14 -9.95 0.20
N ASN A 9 6.76 -10.93 0.86
CA ASN A 9 8.20 -11.18 0.85
C ASN A 9 8.45 -12.51 0.12
N SER A 10 9.71 -12.81 -0.20
CA SER A 10 10.08 -14.00 -0.98
C SER A 10 9.53 -15.32 -0.43
N ASN A 11 9.38 -15.42 0.90
CA ASN A 11 8.98 -16.64 1.59
C ASN A 11 7.81 -16.45 2.57
N ASP A 12 7.28 -15.23 2.73
CA ASP A 12 6.24 -14.95 3.73
C ASP A 12 5.42 -13.71 3.36
N ARG A 13 4.38 -13.40 4.14
CA ARG A 13 3.57 -12.18 4.03
C ARG A 13 3.42 -11.49 5.39
N ASN A 14 3.53 -10.17 5.37
CA ASN A 14 3.21 -9.34 6.53
C ASN A 14 1.90 -8.60 6.26
N SER A 15 0.98 -8.65 7.22
CA SER A 15 -0.31 -7.94 7.12
C SER A 15 -0.41 -6.87 8.19
N PHE A 16 -0.86 -5.68 7.80
CA PHE A 16 -1.00 -4.52 8.66
C PHE A 16 -2.42 -3.97 8.54
N ASN A 17 -3.10 -3.82 9.67
CA ASN A 17 -4.34 -3.04 9.70
C ASN A 17 -3.97 -1.56 9.70
N LEU A 18 -4.56 -0.80 8.79
CA LEU A 18 -4.36 0.63 8.63
C LEU A 18 -5.65 1.36 8.98
N GLU A 19 -5.53 2.33 9.87
CA GLU A 19 -6.58 3.27 10.22
C GLU A 19 -6.28 4.67 9.69
N ARG A 20 -7.19 5.60 9.94
CA ARG A 20 -7.05 6.98 9.48
C ARG A 20 -5.87 7.65 10.17
N GLY A 21 -4.89 8.08 9.37
CA GLY A 21 -3.70 8.78 9.86
C GLY A 21 -2.47 7.88 9.93
N ASP A 22 -2.64 6.56 9.79
CA ASP A 22 -1.51 5.65 9.68
C ASP A 22 -0.72 5.91 8.41
N THR A 23 0.61 5.77 8.51
CA THR A 23 1.53 5.93 7.39
C THR A 23 2.48 4.76 7.34
N ILE A 24 2.79 4.31 6.13
CA ILE A 24 3.73 3.21 5.91
C ILE A 24 4.60 3.51 4.70
N LYS A 25 5.89 3.19 4.83
CA LYS A 25 6.85 3.25 3.72
C LYS A 25 6.93 1.89 3.05
N LEU A 26 6.60 1.84 1.76
CA LEU A 26 6.80 0.66 0.92
C LEU A 26 8.04 0.86 0.03
N PRO A 27 9.04 -0.03 0.11
CA PRO A 27 10.15 -0.03 -0.83
C PRO A 27 9.69 -0.26 -2.27
N ALA A 28 10.45 0.27 -3.24
CA ALA A 28 10.19 -0.01 -4.65
C ALA A 28 10.40 -1.51 -4.94
N GLY A 29 9.55 -2.08 -5.79
CA GLY A 29 9.57 -3.50 -6.11
C GLY A 29 8.84 -4.40 -5.11
N THR A 30 8.26 -3.83 -4.04
CA THR A 30 7.37 -4.56 -3.13
C THR A 30 6.06 -4.94 -3.84
N ILE A 31 5.66 -6.20 -3.71
CA ILE A 31 4.34 -6.66 -4.12
C ILE A 31 3.42 -6.53 -2.90
N ALA A 32 2.34 -5.76 -3.02
CA ALA A 32 1.40 -5.56 -1.94
C ALA A 32 -0.05 -5.53 -2.43
N TYR A 33 -0.96 -5.94 -1.56
CA TYR A 33 -2.41 -5.85 -1.77
C TYR A 33 -3.02 -4.98 -0.68
N LEU A 34 -3.93 -4.11 -1.06
CA LEU A 34 -4.70 -3.29 -0.14
C LEU A 34 -6.18 -3.60 -0.30
N ALA A 35 -6.85 -3.92 0.81
CA ALA A 35 -8.28 -4.16 0.82
C ALA A 35 -8.97 -3.24 1.83
N ASN A 36 -10.07 -2.61 1.42
CA ASN A 36 -10.97 -1.93 2.33
C ASN A 36 -11.71 -2.99 3.18
N GLN A 37 -11.62 -2.88 4.50
CA GLN A 37 -12.30 -3.80 5.42
C GLN A 37 -13.67 -3.28 5.87
N ASP A 38 -14.01 -2.03 5.52
CA ASP A 38 -15.25 -1.40 5.93
C ASP A 38 -16.34 -1.56 4.86
N ASP A 39 -17.54 -1.93 5.29
CA ASP A 39 -18.71 -2.17 4.43
C ASP A 39 -19.49 -0.89 4.10
N LYS A 40 -19.24 0.20 4.85
CA LYS A 40 -20.02 1.44 4.78
C LYS A 40 -19.17 2.68 4.53
N GLN A 41 -17.86 2.58 4.73
CA GLN A 41 -16.94 3.70 4.54
C GLN A 41 -15.99 3.44 3.39
N ASP A 42 -15.92 4.40 2.47
CA ASP A 42 -14.88 4.43 1.45
C ASP A 42 -13.49 4.48 2.08
N LEU A 43 -12.55 3.83 1.38
CA LEU A 43 -11.12 3.94 1.65
C LEU A 43 -10.53 5.04 0.75
N ARG A 44 -9.85 6.00 1.36
CA ARG A 44 -9.10 7.05 0.66
C ARG A 44 -7.65 7.00 1.12
N VAL A 45 -6.73 6.90 0.16
CA VAL A 45 -5.29 6.77 0.39
C VAL A 45 -4.58 7.86 -0.41
N LEU A 46 -3.50 8.40 0.16
CA LEU A 46 -2.60 9.33 -0.50
C LEU A 46 -1.24 8.66 -0.66
N ASP A 47 -0.83 8.45 -1.91
CA ASP A 47 0.46 7.84 -2.22
C ASP A 47 1.47 8.91 -2.66
N LEU A 48 2.62 8.96 -1.97
CA LEU A 48 3.78 9.71 -2.40
C LEU A 48 4.79 8.76 -3.05
N VAL A 49 4.91 8.84 -4.38
CA VAL A 49 5.76 7.93 -5.17
C VAL A 49 7.09 8.59 -5.51
N ILE A 50 8.19 7.86 -5.29
CA ILE A 50 9.55 8.27 -5.67
C ILE A 50 10.08 7.26 -6.72
N PRO A 51 10.01 7.59 -8.02
CA PRO A 51 10.48 6.71 -9.08
C PRO A 51 12.01 6.50 -9.06
N LEU A 52 12.47 5.27 -9.32
CA LEU A 52 13.91 4.95 -9.36
C LEU A 52 14.52 5.09 -10.76
N ASN A 53 13.82 4.62 -11.80
CA ASN A 53 14.41 4.47 -13.14
C ASN A 53 14.25 5.73 -14.01
N LYS A 54 13.07 6.35 -13.99
CA LYS A 54 12.75 7.53 -14.80
C LYS A 54 12.00 8.53 -13.92
N PRO A 55 12.55 9.73 -13.71
CA PRO A 55 11.88 10.77 -12.93
C PRO A 55 10.46 11.02 -13.45
N GLY A 56 9.50 11.05 -12.53
CA GLY A 56 8.08 11.29 -12.85
C GLY A 56 7.31 10.13 -13.48
N GLN A 57 7.95 8.98 -13.77
CA GLN A 57 7.27 7.82 -14.36
C GLN A 57 7.25 6.64 -13.37
N PHE A 58 6.07 6.15 -13.05
CA PHE A 58 5.88 4.92 -12.29
C PHE A 58 4.74 4.10 -12.89
N GLN A 59 4.75 2.80 -12.59
CA GLN A 59 3.69 1.90 -12.98
C GLN A 59 3.26 1.09 -11.75
N VAL A 60 1.95 1.00 -11.57
CA VAL A 60 1.33 0.14 -10.56
C VAL A 60 0.80 -1.09 -11.29
N ILE A 61 1.05 -2.25 -10.71
CA ILE A 61 0.70 -3.57 -11.26
C ILE A 61 -0.51 -4.09 -10.50
#